data_AF-A0A261CWV9-F1
#
_entry.id   AF-A0A261CWV9-F1
#
_cell.length_a   1.000
_cell.length_b   1.000
_cell.length_c   1.000
_cell.angle_alpha   90.00
_cell.angle_beta   90.00
_cell.angle_gamma   90.00
#
_symmetry.space_group_name_H-M   'P 1'
#
loop_
_entity.id
_entity.type
_entity.pdbx_description
1 polymer ?
#
loop_
_entity_poly.entity_id
_entity_poly.type
_entity_poly.pdbx_seq_one_letter_code
_entity_poly.pdbx_strand_id
1 'polypeptide(L)'
;MGSRRLSTIVYFVCAAVYLVVGYYLCVRHGFIIGDALSRVSSAETVLFSRDPHVAAIGFIFTPLTALVQLPAVGFSEIWQPMTELAYSGVIMSALFMAGAAVQVLGIGADRGLPRSFTLLITVLFAFNPMIVFYGSNGMSEAPFVFFTCWAVRRLIAWATDDDVHHLAAAGVALGLGYLTRYDAVAAIGAAAIFVAAVTAFRSVPHLRWRRAVLDGGLVAAPGFFAFLGWAATSWLITGQAFAQFSSQYGNSSIMQQSGADTPSQFVPGLEFSFTSTLLLAPTLIPLLVLAGVAGWWRRDWIPLLVPVLIFGAVLAFQAYSYASGSTFGFLRFYILAVPLAATTAILLLPARACTITKRRGKYAPTQTLSPSRHPAPRHRISHAPKWPAFVAAALLLAVTVPSSAWGMSKPHYAPQEYALGAVLAPEPDNVTARKATEHRIAATFSTEREMARYLDGLDLPEGSILTDTVYGFAVVVASTKPKTFVVPSDQDFTAILNDPAANNVKYLLSVPNTGRGESDALNLRYPTLYETGADIATLALEVPNDGESQPVWRIYRVLDSVDD
;
A
#
# COMPACT_ATOMS: atom_id res chain seq x y z
N MET A 1 22.51 -25.25 -6.85
CA MET A 1 22.13 -23.95 -6.24
C MET A 1 21.68 -24.12 -4.79
N GLY A 2 22.21 -23.32 -3.86
CA GLY A 2 21.73 -23.26 -2.48
C GLY A 2 20.45 -22.42 -2.35
N SER A 3 19.65 -22.66 -1.30
CA SER A 3 18.38 -21.95 -1.05
C SER A 3 18.55 -20.43 -1.04
N ARG A 4 19.62 -19.93 -0.38
CA ARG A 4 19.95 -18.50 -0.35
C ARG A 4 20.18 -17.90 -1.74
N ARG A 5 20.93 -18.59 -2.62
CA ARG A 5 21.17 -18.11 -3.99
C ARG A 5 19.88 -18.00 -4.79
N LEU A 6 18.95 -18.94 -4.61
CA LEU A 6 17.65 -18.90 -5.28
C LEU A 6 16.81 -17.71 -4.80
N SER A 7 16.74 -17.47 -3.47
CA SER A 7 16.04 -16.30 -2.92
C SER A 7 16.61 -14.98 -3.43
N THR A 8 17.94 -14.86 -3.51
CA THR A 8 18.60 -13.67 -4.07
C THR A 8 18.22 -13.46 -5.54
N ILE A 9 18.19 -14.52 -6.35
CA ILE A 9 17.81 -14.41 -7.76
C ILE A 9 16.34 -14.03 -7.91
N VAL A 10 15.43 -14.66 -7.16
CA VAL A 10 14.01 -14.30 -7.18
C VAL A 10 13.82 -12.83 -6.80
N TYR A 11 14.52 -12.35 -5.78
CA TYR A 11 14.48 -10.95 -5.38
C TYR A 11 14.87 -10.01 -6.52
N PHE A 12 16.08 -10.19 -7.08
CA PHE A 12 16.58 -9.28 -8.11
C PHE A 12 15.80 -9.37 -9.42
N VAL A 13 15.34 -10.56 -9.82
CA VAL A 13 14.50 -10.72 -11.02
C VAL A 13 13.16 -10.02 -10.84
N CYS A 14 12.47 -10.24 -9.70
CA CYS A 14 11.19 -9.57 -9.44
C CYS A 14 11.37 -8.05 -9.34
N ALA A 15 12.39 -7.58 -8.60
CA ALA A 15 12.68 -6.16 -8.47
C ALA A 15 12.97 -5.51 -9.83
N ALA A 16 13.78 -6.14 -10.67
CA ALA A 16 14.07 -5.64 -12.01
C ALA A 16 12.81 -5.57 -12.88
N VAL A 17 11.96 -6.60 -12.86
CA VAL A 17 10.70 -6.60 -13.62
C VAL A 17 9.80 -5.45 -13.15
N TYR A 18 9.59 -5.31 -11.83
CA TYR A 18 8.71 -4.27 -11.30
C TYR A 18 9.25 -2.85 -11.55
N LEU A 19 10.57 -2.64 -11.45
CA LEU A 19 11.20 -1.37 -11.79
C LEU A 19 11.04 -1.02 -13.27
N VAL A 20 11.19 -2.01 -14.17
CA VAL A 20 11.02 -1.81 -15.62
C VAL A 20 9.56 -1.52 -15.97
N VAL A 21 8.61 -2.27 -15.38
CA VAL A 21 7.19 -2.02 -15.59
C VAL A 21 6.80 -0.64 -15.05
N GLY A 22 7.27 -0.26 -13.87
CA GLY A 22 6.96 1.06 -13.30
C GLY A 22 7.63 2.20 -14.07
N TYR A 23 8.82 2.00 -14.62
CA TYR A 23 9.45 2.97 -15.53
C TYR A 23 8.62 3.14 -16.80
N TYR A 24 8.15 2.03 -17.37
CA TYR A 24 7.28 2.06 -18.55
C TYR A 24 5.95 2.80 -18.25
N LEU A 25 5.28 2.49 -17.14
CA LEU A 25 4.00 3.10 -16.79
C LEU A 25 4.16 4.58 -16.42
N CYS A 26 4.98 4.88 -15.42
CA CYS A 26 5.06 6.23 -14.86
C CYS A 26 5.94 7.16 -15.70
N VAL A 27 7.14 6.72 -16.10
CA VAL A 27 8.10 7.61 -16.78
C VAL A 27 7.82 7.72 -18.28
N ARG A 28 7.53 6.60 -18.96
CA ARG A 28 7.29 6.61 -20.42
C ARG A 28 5.88 7.03 -20.80
N HIS A 29 4.89 6.70 -19.98
CA HIS A 29 3.48 6.94 -20.28
C HIS A 29 2.78 7.93 -19.35
N GLY A 30 3.46 8.46 -18.31
CA GLY A 30 2.85 9.41 -17.38
C GLY A 30 1.71 8.83 -16.54
N PHE A 31 1.56 7.50 -16.50
CA PHE A 31 0.49 6.82 -15.78
C PHE A 31 0.83 6.77 -14.28
N ILE A 32 0.22 7.66 -13.50
CA ILE A 32 0.56 7.88 -12.09
C ILE A 32 -0.71 7.74 -11.24
N ILE A 33 -0.58 7.04 -10.11
CA ILE A 33 -1.66 6.93 -9.13
C ILE A 33 -1.55 8.09 -8.13
N GLY A 34 -2.66 8.82 -7.91
CA GLY A 34 -2.67 10.02 -7.07
C GLY A 34 -2.18 9.81 -5.64
N ASP A 35 -2.60 8.72 -4.99
CA ASP A 35 -2.12 8.36 -3.65
C ASP A 35 -0.62 8.01 -3.60
N ALA A 36 -0.03 7.58 -4.72
CA ALA A 36 1.41 7.35 -4.79
C ALA A 36 2.14 8.68 -4.93
N LEU A 37 1.68 9.55 -5.84
CA LEU A 37 2.26 10.87 -6.05
C LEU A 37 2.16 11.75 -4.80
N SER A 38 1.06 11.71 -4.06
CA SER A 38 0.92 12.48 -2.81
C SER A 38 1.93 12.05 -1.74
N ARG A 39 2.26 10.75 -1.64
CA ARG A 39 3.32 10.27 -0.74
C ARG A 39 4.72 10.66 -1.20
N VAL A 40 4.94 10.74 -2.52
CA VAL A 40 6.18 11.25 -3.10
C VAL A 40 6.32 12.74 -2.79
N SER A 41 5.25 13.51 -2.96
CA SER A 41 5.17 14.92 -2.56
C SER A 41 5.48 15.10 -1.07
N SER A 42 4.85 14.31 -0.19
CA SER A 42 5.19 14.31 1.24
C SER A 42 6.68 14.05 1.52
N ALA A 43 7.32 13.15 0.78
CA ALA A 43 8.75 12.86 0.94
C ALA A 43 9.65 13.98 0.38
N GLU A 44 9.24 14.64 -0.70
CA GLU A 44 9.92 15.80 -1.27
C GLU A 44 9.83 17.01 -0.35
N THR A 45 8.67 17.28 0.24
CA THR A 45 8.49 18.39 1.18
C THR A 45 9.43 18.28 2.38
N VAL A 46 9.79 17.06 2.82
CA VAL A 46 10.75 16.86 3.91
C VAL A 46 12.17 17.34 3.54
N LEU A 47 12.55 17.29 2.26
CA LEU A 47 13.92 17.57 1.80
C LEU A 47 14.07 18.91 1.07
N PHE A 48 13.07 19.29 0.28
CA PHE A 48 13.21 20.34 -0.74
C PHE A 48 12.12 21.43 -0.67
N SER A 49 11.21 21.38 0.31
CA SER A 49 10.29 22.50 0.54
C SER A 49 11.04 23.77 0.96
N ARG A 50 10.28 24.87 1.08
CA ARG A 50 10.81 26.13 1.64
C ARG A 50 11.20 26.01 3.11
N ASP A 51 10.50 25.15 3.87
CA ASP A 51 10.79 24.83 5.27
C ASP A 51 11.04 23.31 5.45
N PRO A 52 12.23 22.77 5.12
CA PRO A 52 12.50 21.33 5.20
C PRO A 52 12.56 20.83 6.64
N HIS A 53 11.62 19.96 7.02
CA HIS A 53 11.61 19.31 8.31
C HIS A 53 10.83 17.98 8.26
N VAL A 54 11.16 17.03 9.16
CA VAL A 54 10.57 15.67 9.11
C VAL A 54 9.06 15.67 9.36
N ALA A 55 8.53 16.64 10.12
CA ALA A 55 7.09 16.74 10.34
C ALA A 55 6.28 17.12 9.09
N ALA A 56 6.94 17.66 8.04
CA ALA A 56 6.32 18.00 6.77
C ALA A 56 5.86 16.77 5.96
N ILE A 57 6.20 15.56 6.41
CA ILE A 57 5.75 14.29 5.82
C ILE A 57 4.22 14.12 5.85
N GLY A 58 3.53 14.88 6.71
CA GLY A 58 2.09 14.79 6.91
C GLY A 58 1.67 13.60 7.78
N PHE A 59 0.48 13.72 8.39
CA PHE A 59 -0.03 12.76 9.38
C PHE A 59 -1.30 12.02 8.96
N ILE A 60 -1.74 12.22 7.72
CA ILE A 60 -2.90 11.53 7.14
C ILE A 60 -2.52 10.08 6.82
N PHE A 61 -1.43 9.90 6.08
CA PHE A 61 -0.85 8.58 5.79
C PHE A 61 0.15 8.19 6.86
N THR A 62 0.35 6.88 7.00
CA THR A 62 1.40 6.34 7.88
C THR A 62 2.79 6.59 7.28
N PRO A 63 3.82 6.76 8.13
CA PRO A 63 5.03 7.45 7.72
C PRO A 63 6.00 6.59 6.92
N LEU A 64 5.96 5.25 7.05
CA LEU A 64 7.03 4.41 6.53
C LEU A 64 7.16 4.49 5.01
N THR A 65 6.03 4.65 4.33
CA THR A 65 6.02 4.73 2.86
C THR A 65 6.74 5.96 2.35
N ALA A 66 6.57 7.14 2.97
CA ALA A 66 7.30 8.34 2.59
C ALA A 66 8.75 8.33 3.13
N LEU A 67 8.99 7.88 4.37
CA LEU A 67 10.33 7.86 4.96
C LEU A 67 11.33 6.99 4.19
N VAL A 68 10.90 5.83 3.67
CA VAL A 68 11.78 4.94 2.89
C VAL A 68 12.11 5.52 1.52
N GLN A 69 11.30 6.47 1.01
CA GLN A 69 11.54 7.13 -0.27
C GLN A 69 12.58 8.26 -0.16
N LEU A 70 12.86 8.81 1.03
CA LEU A 70 13.77 9.95 1.21
C LEU A 70 15.13 9.79 0.48
N PRO A 71 15.82 8.63 0.54
CA PRO A 71 17.08 8.48 -0.19
C PRO A 71 16.90 8.58 -1.70
N ALA A 72 15.80 8.06 -2.26
CA ALA A 72 15.52 8.12 -3.70
C ALA A 72 15.10 9.53 -4.13
N VAL A 73 14.26 10.20 -3.32
CA VAL A 73 13.85 11.58 -3.53
C VAL A 73 15.06 12.51 -3.49
N GLY A 74 16.05 12.27 -2.62
CA GLY A 74 17.30 13.05 -2.60
C GLY A 74 18.09 13.05 -3.92
N PHE A 75 17.77 12.16 -4.88
CA PHE A 75 18.36 12.17 -6.23
C PHE A 75 17.51 12.94 -7.26
N SER A 76 16.42 13.60 -6.86
CA SER A 76 15.54 14.35 -7.77
C SER A 76 16.26 15.51 -8.47
N GLU A 77 17.19 16.19 -7.79
CA GLU A 77 18.02 17.24 -8.39
C GLU A 77 18.82 16.77 -9.62
N ILE A 78 19.18 15.48 -9.66
CA ILE A 78 19.90 14.87 -10.79
C ILE A 78 18.91 14.34 -11.83
N TRP A 79 17.80 13.76 -11.38
CA TRP A 79 16.80 13.16 -12.25
C TRP A 79 15.38 13.41 -11.73
N GLN A 80 14.79 14.51 -12.21
CA GLN A 80 13.49 15.03 -11.80
C GLN A 80 12.33 14.01 -11.83
N PRO A 81 12.27 13.04 -12.77
CA PRO A 81 11.26 11.97 -12.73
C PRO A 81 11.18 11.16 -11.43
N MET A 82 12.19 11.25 -10.53
CA MET A 82 12.09 10.74 -9.16
C MET A 82 10.86 11.27 -8.42
N THR A 83 10.55 12.56 -8.57
CA THR A 83 9.41 13.24 -7.92
C THR A 83 8.29 13.48 -8.92
N GLU A 84 8.56 14.17 -10.03
CA GLU A 84 7.57 14.57 -11.06
C GLU A 84 6.73 13.40 -11.58
N LEU A 85 7.37 12.23 -11.77
CA LEU A 85 6.72 11.02 -12.30
C LEU A 85 6.63 9.91 -11.26
N ALA A 86 6.69 10.25 -9.97
CA ALA A 86 6.54 9.33 -8.84
C ALA A 86 7.48 8.11 -8.84
N TYR A 87 8.63 8.18 -9.53
CA TYR A 87 9.49 7.01 -9.69
C TYR A 87 10.20 6.58 -8.40
N SER A 88 10.42 7.51 -7.46
CA SER A 88 10.87 7.18 -6.09
C SER A 88 9.92 6.21 -5.38
N GLY A 89 8.60 6.42 -5.55
CA GLY A 89 7.57 5.51 -5.08
C GLY A 89 7.66 4.15 -5.75
N VAL A 90 7.83 4.12 -7.09
CA VAL A 90 8.03 2.88 -7.86
C VAL A 90 9.18 2.05 -7.27
N ILE A 91 10.33 2.68 -7.00
CA ILE A 91 11.49 2.01 -6.40
C ILE A 91 11.12 1.37 -5.06
N MET A 92 10.46 2.12 -4.17
CA MET A 92 9.98 1.57 -2.89
C MET A 92 9.08 0.34 -3.12
N SER A 93 8.02 0.48 -3.91
CA SER A 93 7.06 -0.60 -4.14
C SER A 93 7.70 -1.84 -4.77
N ALA A 94 8.63 -1.66 -5.71
CA ALA A 94 9.32 -2.76 -6.39
C ALA A 94 10.20 -3.58 -5.44
N LEU A 95 10.98 -2.90 -4.59
CA LEU A 95 11.88 -3.55 -3.64
C LEU A 95 11.10 -4.33 -2.57
N PHE A 96 10.01 -3.79 -2.07
CA PHE A 96 9.17 -4.47 -1.09
C PHE A 96 8.38 -5.64 -1.69
N MET A 97 7.75 -5.46 -2.86
CA MET A 97 7.00 -6.54 -3.50
C MET A 97 7.91 -7.70 -3.93
N ALA A 98 9.15 -7.42 -4.36
CA ALA A 98 10.16 -8.44 -4.59
C ALA A 98 10.52 -9.19 -3.30
N GLY A 99 10.60 -8.46 -2.17
CA GLY A 99 10.70 -9.05 -0.84
C GLY A 99 9.54 -9.99 -0.52
N ALA A 100 8.31 -9.64 -0.90
CA ALA A 100 7.13 -10.48 -0.66
C ALA A 100 7.22 -11.80 -1.43
N ALA A 101 7.68 -11.77 -2.68
CA ALA A 101 7.94 -12.98 -3.46
C ALA A 101 8.96 -13.91 -2.77
N VAL A 102 10.01 -13.34 -2.16
CA VAL A 102 10.98 -14.09 -1.35
C VAL A 102 10.34 -14.69 -0.10
N GLN A 103 9.39 -14.02 0.55
CA GLN A 103 8.67 -14.60 1.69
C GLN A 103 7.81 -15.79 1.26
N VAL A 104 7.06 -15.69 0.15
CA VAL A 104 6.28 -16.80 -0.40
C VAL A 104 7.17 -17.99 -0.75
N LEU A 105 8.29 -17.74 -1.44
CA LEU A 105 9.31 -18.77 -1.73
C LEU A 105 9.84 -19.39 -0.43
N GLY A 106 10.09 -18.54 0.57
CA GLY A 106 10.57 -18.90 1.88
C GLY A 106 9.64 -19.85 2.63
N ILE A 107 8.32 -19.63 2.60
CA ILE A 107 7.34 -20.49 3.28
C ILE A 107 7.41 -21.93 2.75
N GLY A 108 7.49 -22.11 1.43
CA GLY A 108 7.62 -23.45 0.86
C GLY A 108 8.99 -24.08 1.09
N ALA A 109 10.06 -23.28 1.04
CA ALA A 109 11.42 -23.74 1.32
C ALA A 109 11.61 -24.18 2.78
N ASP A 110 11.06 -23.43 3.74
CA ASP A 110 11.15 -23.73 5.17
C ASP A 110 10.41 -25.04 5.52
N ARG A 111 9.37 -25.38 4.76
CA ARG A 111 8.63 -26.66 4.85
C ARG A 111 9.31 -27.82 4.09
N GLY A 112 10.45 -27.59 3.44
CA GLY A 112 11.19 -28.59 2.67
C GLY A 112 10.48 -29.07 1.40
N LEU A 113 9.58 -28.28 0.83
CA LEU A 113 8.87 -28.64 -0.40
C LEU A 113 9.80 -28.68 -1.62
N PRO A 114 9.42 -29.42 -2.70
CA PRO A 114 10.18 -29.43 -3.94
C PRO A 114 10.39 -28.02 -4.49
N ARG A 115 11.63 -27.71 -4.86
CA ARG A 115 12.01 -26.37 -5.36
C ARG A 115 11.20 -25.94 -6.58
N SER A 116 10.93 -26.86 -7.50
CA SER A 116 10.13 -26.58 -8.69
C SER A 116 8.71 -26.13 -8.34
N PHE A 117 8.08 -26.81 -7.39
CA PHE A 117 6.75 -26.44 -6.91
C PHE A 117 6.76 -25.08 -6.21
N THR A 118 7.69 -24.87 -5.27
CA THR A 118 7.74 -23.60 -4.55
C THR A 118 8.04 -22.44 -5.50
N LEU A 119 8.96 -22.62 -6.44
CA LEU A 119 9.24 -21.62 -7.48
C LEU A 119 8.01 -21.35 -8.35
N LEU A 120 7.28 -22.39 -8.77
CA LEU A 120 6.06 -22.24 -9.55
C LEU A 120 5.00 -21.40 -8.81
N ILE A 121 4.73 -21.71 -7.54
CA ILE A 121 3.79 -20.93 -6.73
C ILE A 121 4.26 -19.48 -6.55
N THR A 122 5.56 -19.27 -6.30
CA THR A 122 6.13 -17.93 -6.21
C THR A 122 6.02 -17.16 -7.51
N VAL A 123 6.23 -17.80 -8.67
CA VAL A 123 6.08 -17.17 -9.99
C VAL A 123 4.62 -16.80 -10.24
N LEU A 124 3.67 -17.71 -9.97
CA LEU A 124 2.23 -17.41 -10.11
C LEU A 124 1.79 -16.24 -9.22
N PHE A 125 2.35 -16.14 -8.01
CA PHE A 125 2.13 -15.00 -7.12
C PHE A 125 2.79 -13.72 -7.67
N ALA A 126 4.10 -13.74 -7.93
CA ALA A 126 4.89 -12.57 -8.30
C ALA A 126 4.47 -11.95 -9.64
N PHE A 127 4.07 -12.78 -10.60
CA PHE A 127 3.63 -12.35 -11.92
C PHE A 127 2.11 -12.30 -12.06
N ASN A 128 1.36 -12.37 -10.94
CA ASN A 128 -0.05 -12.01 -10.97
C ASN A 128 -0.18 -10.53 -11.38
N PRO A 129 -1.06 -10.17 -12.33
CA PRO A 129 -1.20 -8.80 -12.83
C PRO A 129 -1.37 -7.75 -11.73
N MET A 130 -2.10 -8.11 -10.68
CA MET A 130 -2.34 -7.23 -9.55
C MET A 130 -1.08 -7.01 -8.70
N ILE A 131 -0.26 -8.06 -8.55
CA ILE A 131 1.02 -7.99 -7.83
C ILE A 131 2.05 -7.21 -8.64
N VAL A 132 2.10 -7.41 -9.96
CA VAL A 132 2.99 -6.67 -10.86
C VAL A 132 2.65 -5.19 -10.83
N PHE A 133 1.38 -4.83 -11.00
CA PHE A 133 0.95 -3.43 -11.03
C PHE A 133 1.22 -2.71 -9.71
N TYR A 134 0.86 -3.29 -8.56
CA TYR A 134 1.12 -2.70 -7.24
C TYR A 134 2.56 -2.82 -6.77
N GLY A 135 3.35 -3.71 -7.36
CA GLY A 135 4.80 -3.71 -7.23
C GLY A 135 5.49 -2.59 -8.02
N SER A 136 4.77 -1.91 -8.91
CA SER A 136 5.35 -1.02 -9.92
C SER A 136 4.75 0.39 -9.94
N ASN A 137 3.92 0.78 -8.96
CA ASN A 137 3.14 2.03 -9.00
C ASN A 137 3.32 2.93 -7.77
N GLY A 138 4.19 2.59 -6.82
CA GLY A 138 4.51 3.41 -5.65
C GLY A 138 3.49 3.41 -4.51
N MET A 139 2.49 2.56 -4.60
CA MET A 139 1.45 2.45 -3.59
C MET A 139 1.89 1.66 -2.33
N SER A 140 1.14 1.84 -1.23
CA SER A 140 1.45 1.23 0.08
C SER A 140 1.15 -0.27 0.15
N GLU A 141 0.45 -0.82 -0.83
CA GLU A 141 0.09 -2.24 -0.94
C GLU A 141 1.33 -3.13 -0.97
N ALA A 142 2.39 -2.74 -1.69
CA ALA A 142 3.63 -3.53 -1.79
C ALA A 142 4.34 -3.75 -0.43
N PRO A 143 4.71 -2.70 0.33
CA PRO A 143 5.31 -2.89 1.65
C PRO A 143 4.34 -3.58 2.61
N PHE A 144 3.03 -3.34 2.53
CA PHE A 144 2.05 -4.04 3.36
C PHE A 144 2.02 -5.55 3.07
N VAL A 145 1.90 -5.96 1.80
CA VAL A 145 1.95 -7.37 1.37
C VAL A 145 3.25 -8.03 1.85
N PHE A 146 4.39 -7.35 1.74
CA PHE A 146 5.68 -7.84 2.23
C PHE A 146 5.66 -8.13 3.74
N PHE A 147 5.30 -7.13 4.55
CA PHE A 147 5.31 -7.24 6.00
C PHE A 147 4.31 -8.29 6.50
N THR A 148 3.11 -8.36 5.91
CA THR A 148 2.13 -9.40 6.24
C THR A 148 2.64 -10.80 5.85
N CYS A 149 3.24 -10.97 4.66
CA CYS A 149 3.83 -12.25 4.27
C CYS A 149 5.00 -12.66 5.17
N TRP A 150 5.83 -11.70 5.60
CA TRP A 150 6.91 -11.95 6.55
C TRP A 150 6.35 -12.39 7.91
N ALA A 151 5.34 -11.70 8.45
CA ALA A 151 4.67 -12.09 9.68
C ALA A 151 4.06 -13.51 9.58
N VAL A 152 3.31 -13.79 8.51
CA VAL A 152 2.71 -15.11 8.26
C VAL A 152 3.76 -16.21 8.20
N ARG A 153 4.87 -15.99 7.47
CA ARG A 153 5.97 -16.96 7.42
C ARG A 153 6.54 -17.26 8.80
N ARG A 154 6.75 -16.24 9.63
CA ARG A 154 7.29 -16.40 10.99
C ARG A 154 6.30 -17.07 11.92
N LEU A 155 5.02 -16.74 11.85
CA LEU A 155 3.97 -17.38 12.64
C LEU A 155 3.76 -18.85 12.24
N ILE A 156 3.90 -19.21 10.95
CA ILE A 156 3.92 -20.62 10.50
C ILE A 156 5.10 -21.37 11.11
N ALA A 157 6.30 -20.77 11.12
CA ALA A 157 7.48 -21.37 11.74
C ALA A 157 7.29 -21.54 13.25
N TRP A 158 6.86 -20.50 13.95
CA TRP A 158 6.52 -20.55 15.38
C TRP A 158 5.48 -21.63 15.72
N ALA A 159 4.42 -21.74 14.90
CA ALA A 159 3.42 -22.78 15.06
C ALA A 159 4.04 -24.20 14.98
N THR A 160 5.19 -24.36 14.36
CA THR A 160 5.87 -25.65 14.17
C THR A 160 6.91 -25.95 15.26
N ASP A 161 7.63 -24.93 15.76
CA ASP A 161 8.81 -25.11 16.60
C ASP A 161 8.78 -24.38 17.96
N ASP A 162 7.76 -23.55 18.20
CA ASP A 162 7.55 -22.81 19.44
C ASP A 162 8.72 -21.86 19.82
N ASP A 163 9.49 -21.38 18.83
CA ASP A 163 10.62 -20.46 19.04
C ASP A 163 10.15 -19.00 19.18
N VAL A 164 10.50 -18.37 20.31
CA VAL A 164 10.16 -16.99 20.66
C VAL A 164 10.71 -15.95 19.66
N HIS A 165 11.82 -16.25 18.98
CA HIS A 165 12.39 -15.32 17.99
C HIS A 165 11.47 -15.15 16.77
N HIS A 166 10.65 -16.16 16.47
CA HIS A 166 9.64 -16.05 15.43
C HIS A 166 8.49 -15.14 15.83
N LEU A 167 8.08 -15.15 17.11
CA LEU A 167 7.09 -14.21 17.64
C LEU A 167 7.60 -12.77 17.58
N ALA A 168 8.83 -12.53 18.04
CA ALA A 168 9.44 -11.21 17.98
C ALA A 168 9.55 -10.70 16.53
N ALA A 169 10.02 -11.55 15.60
CA ALA A 169 10.11 -11.18 14.18
C ALA A 169 8.73 -10.94 13.55
N ALA A 170 7.70 -11.71 13.92
CA ALA A 170 6.33 -11.49 13.47
C ALA A 170 5.76 -10.18 14.00
N GLY A 171 5.97 -9.88 15.29
CA GLY A 171 5.56 -8.62 15.90
C GLY A 171 6.20 -7.41 15.23
N VAL A 172 7.52 -7.45 15.00
CA VAL A 172 8.24 -6.38 14.25
C VAL A 172 7.68 -6.22 12.85
N ALA A 173 7.45 -7.32 12.13
CA ALA A 173 6.86 -7.26 10.79
C ALA A 173 5.47 -6.63 10.81
N LEU A 174 4.60 -7.01 11.76
CA LEU A 174 3.26 -6.42 11.90
C LEU A 174 3.29 -4.95 12.32
N GLY A 175 4.22 -4.54 13.20
CA GLY A 175 4.40 -3.15 13.58
C GLY A 175 4.89 -2.27 12.43
N LEU A 176 5.83 -2.76 11.64
CA LEU A 176 6.23 -2.09 10.39
C LEU A 176 5.08 -2.08 9.37
N GLY A 177 4.30 -3.15 9.29
CA GLY A 177 3.07 -3.20 8.51
C GLY A 177 2.07 -2.10 8.91
N TYR A 178 1.88 -1.85 10.21
CA TYR A 178 1.05 -0.75 10.69
C TYR A 178 1.55 0.61 10.23
N LEU A 179 2.87 0.83 10.25
CA LEU A 179 3.48 2.08 9.74
C LEU A 179 3.41 2.23 8.22
N THR A 180 2.90 1.23 7.49
CA THR A 180 2.58 1.33 6.04
C THR A 180 1.10 1.53 5.78
N ARG A 181 0.24 0.90 6.60
CA ARG A 181 -1.22 0.88 6.46
C ARG A 181 -1.87 0.59 7.81
N TYR A 182 -2.85 1.41 8.17
CA TYR A 182 -3.61 1.28 9.42
C TYR A 182 -4.33 -0.07 9.55
N ASP A 183 -4.67 -0.70 8.41
CA ASP A 183 -5.31 -2.02 8.32
C ASP A 183 -4.56 -3.13 9.06
N ALA A 184 -3.25 -2.96 9.28
CA ALA A 184 -2.44 -3.90 10.04
C ALA A 184 -2.94 -4.11 11.48
N VAL A 185 -3.71 -3.16 12.04
CA VAL A 185 -4.28 -3.29 13.39
C VAL A 185 -5.11 -4.56 13.54
N ALA A 186 -5.85 -4.95 12.50
CA ALA A 186 -6.63 -6.18 12.48
C ALA A 186 -5.73 -7.42 12.51
N ALA A 187 -4.65 -7.41 11.73
CA ALA A 187 -3.65 -8.49 11.75
C ALA A 187 -2.92 -8.59 13.09
N ILE A 188 -2.58 -7.47 13.73
CA ILE A 188 -1.94 -7.43 15.06
C ILE A 188 -2.85 -8.07 16.10
N GLY A 189 -4.12 -7.66 16.15
CA GLY A 189 -5.11 -8.23 17.08
C GLY A 189 -5.32 -9.73 16.84
N ALA A 190 -5.51 -10.14 15.59
CA ALA A 190 -5.69 -11.54 15.23
C ALA A 190 -4.47 -12.39 15.58
N ALA A 191 -3.25 -11.89 15.32
CA ALA A 191 -2.02 -12.58 15.68
C ALA A 191 -1.88 -12.74 17.20
N ALA A 192 -2.17 -11.68 17.97
CA ALA A 192 -2.09 -11.72 19.43
C ALA A 192 -3.05 -12.75 20.03
N ILE A 193 -4.31 -12.75 19.57
CA ILE A 193 -5.33 -13.72 20.01
C ILE A 193 -4.94 -15.14 19.61
N PHE A 194 -4.52 -15.34 18.35
CA PHE A 194 -4.09 -16.65 17.85
C PHE A 194 -2.92 -17.21 18.66
N VAL A 195 -1.89 -16.40 18.88
CA VAL A 195 -0.68 -16.81 19.62
C VAL A 195 -1.03 -17.11 21.07
N ALA A 196 -1.80 -16.23 21.73
CA ALA A 196 -2.25 -16.46 23.10
C ALA A 196 -3.06 -17.77 23.23
N ALA A 197 -3.99 -18.02 22.30
CA ALA A 197 -4.81 -19.23 22.29
C ALA A 197 -3.95 -20.49 22.08
N VAL A 198 -3.09 -20.52 21.06
CA VAL A 198 -2.22 -21.68 20.77
C VAL A 198 -1.24 -21.93 21.93
N THR A 199 -0.64 -20.88 22.50
CA THR A 199 0.21 -20.98 23.68
C THR A 199 -0.57 -21.54 24.88
N ALA A 200 -1.81 -21.09 25.10
CA ALA A 200 -2.65 -21.56 26.19
C ALA A 200 -2.98 -23.07 26.04
N PHE A 201 -3.30 -23.51 24.82
CA PHE A 201 -3.58 -24.91 24.51
C PHE A 201 -2.36 -25.82 24.68
N ARG A 202 -1.14 -25.32 24.39
CA ARG A 202 0.11 -26.10 24.52
C ARG A 202 0.67 -26.14 25.95
N SER A 203 0.24 -25.22 26.81
CA SER A 203 0.83 -25.03 28.14
C SER A 203 0.14 -25.83 29.24
N VAL A 204 0.92 -26.21 30.26
CA VAL A 204 0.41 -26.83 31.49
C VAL A 204 -0.55 -25.89 32.23
N PRO A 205 -1.61 -26.40 32.89
CA PRO A 205 -2.71 -25.57 33.43
C PRO A 205 -2.27 -24.39 34.31
N HIS A 206 -1.27 -24.59 35.17
CA HIS A 206 -0.81 -23.57 36.10
C HIS A 206 0.01 -22.43 35.46
N LEU A 207 0.56 -22.62 34.25
CA LEU A 207 1.31 -21.59 33.51
C LEU A 207 0.53 -21.01 32.32
N ARG A 208 -0.64 -21.57 32.02
CA ARG A 208 -1.41 -21.30 30.80
C ARG A 208 -1.60 -19.81 30.53
N TRP A 209 -2.15 -19.08 31.50
CA TRP A 209 -2.46 -17.67 31.32
C TRP A 209 -1.23 -16.78 31.33
N ARG A 210 -0.27 -17.04 32.23
CA ARG A 210 0.97 -16.28 32.28
C ARG A 210 1.71 -16.34 30.95
N ARG A 211 1.82 -17.52 30.35
CA ARG A 211 2.51 -17.67 29.07
C ARG A 211 1.70 -17.13 27.90
N ALA A 212 0.39 -17.34 27.87
CA ALA A 212 -0.47 -16.82 26.81
C ALA A 212 -0.41 -15.28 26.73
N VAL A 213 -0.43 -14.60 27.88
CA VAL A 213 -0.29 -13.14 27.95
C VAL A 213 1.11 -12.69 27.50
N LEU A 214 2.18 -13.40 27.90
CA LEU A 214 3.54 -13.06 27.48
C LEU A 214 3.76 -13.27 25.97
N ASP A 215 3.38 -14.41 25.42
CA ASP A 215 3.59 -14.72 24.00
C ASP A 215 2.68 -13.85 23.11
N GLY A 216 1.41 -13.66 23.50
CA GLY A 216 0.49 -12.76 22.80
C GLY A 216 0.94 -11.30 22.88
N GLY A 217 1.37 -10.85 24.06
CA GLY A 217 1.94 -9.53 24.28
C GLY A 217 3.23 -9.29 23.48
N LEU A 218 4.09 -10.30 23.35
CA LEU A 218 5.33 -10.19 22.57
C LEU A 218 5.08 -9.91 21.09
N VAL A 219 4.05 -10.53 20.49
CA VAL A 219 3.66 -10.26 19.10
C VAL A 219 2.95 -8.93 18.96
N ALA A 220 2.09 -8.58 19.93
CA ALA A 220 1.33 -7.33 19.89
C ALA A 220 2.19 -6.09 20.15
N ALA A 221 3.21 -6.19 21.01
CA ALA A 221 3.93 -5.04 21.55
C ALA A 221 4.56 -4.14 20.48
N PRO A 222 5.28 -4.63 19.45
CA PRO A 222 5.84 -3.74 18.43
C PRO A 222 4.77 -2.97 17.67
N GLY A 223 3.63 -3.61 17.35
CA GLY A 223 2.49 -2.94 16.71
C GLY A 223 1.81 -1.93 17.63
N PHE A 224 1.63 -2.27 18.91
CA PHE A 224 1.06 -1.38 19.92
C PHE A 224 1.92 -0.12 20.13
N PHE A 225 3.24 -0.27 20.24
CA PHE A 225 4.14 0.87 20.39
C PHE A 225 4.27 1.68 19.10
N ALA A 226 4.20 1.06 17.92
CA ALA A 226 4.13 1.78 16.65
C ALA A 226 2.84 2.63 16.56
N PHE A 227 1.71 2.07 16.96
CA PHE A 227 0.43 2.79 17.08
C PHE A 227 0.51 3.96 18.04
N LEU A 228 0.97 3.73 19.28
CA LEU A 228 1.08 4.79 20.29
C LEU A 228 2.08 5.87 19.87
N GLY A 229 3.23 5.48 19.35
CA GLY A 229 4.25 6.42 18.87
C GLY A 229 3.69 7.31 17.76
N TRP A 230 3.05 6.71 16.76
CA TRP A 230 2.45 7.48 15.66
C TRP A 230 1.32 8.39 16.11
N ALA A 231 0.39 7.89 16.93
CA ALA A 231 -0.72 8.69 17.44
C ALA A 231 -0.24 9.85 18.34
N ALA A 232 0.77 9.61 19.19
CA ALA A 232 1.37 10.65 20.02
C ALA A 232 2.09 11.71 19.19
N THR A 233 2.87 11.30 18.18
CA THR A 233 3.55 12.24 17.27
C THR A 233 2.54 13.05 16.46
N SER A 234 1.49 12.42 15.93
CA SER A 234 0.39 13.11 15.25
C SER A 234 -0.27 14.15 16.16
N TRP A 235 -0.59 13.77 17.39
CA TRP A 235 -1.22 14.68 18.36
C TRP A 235 -0.34 15.87 18.72
N LEU A 236 0.94 15.63 18.99
CA LEU A 236 1.89 16.69 19.39
C LEU A 236 2.13 17.72 18.29
N ILE A 237 2.08 17.30 17.02
CA ILE A 237 2.39 18.17 15.88
C ILE A 237 1.13 18.82 15.30
N THR A 238 0.06 18.05 15.10
CA THR A 238 -1.15 18.53 14.42
C THR A 238 -2.28 18.92 15.37
N GLY A 239 -2.15 18.62 16.66
CA GLY A 239 -3.25 18.71 17.63
C GLY A 239 -4.26 17.56 17.52
N GLN A 240 -4.12 16.66 16.53
CA GLN A 240 -5.04 15.55 16.28
C GLN A 240 -4.34 14.18 16.35
N ALA A 241 -4.80 13.29 17.23
CA ALA A 241 -4.20 11.97 17.38
C ALA A 241 -4.46 11.03 16.18
N PHE A 242 -5.60 11.22 15.50
CA PHE A 242 -6.01 10.40 14.36
C PHE A 242 -6.39 11.28 13.16
N ALA A 243 -5.41 12.04 12.66
CA ALA A 243 -5.59 12.96 11.55
C ALA A 243 -6.24 12.31 10.31
N GLN A 244 -6.06 11.01 10.09
CA GLN A 244 -6.76 10.25 9.04
C GLN A 244 -8.30 10.42 9.06
N PHE A 245 -8.89 10.52 10.25
CA PHE A 245 -10.35 10.63 10.43
C PHE A 245 -10.82 12.04 10.78
N SER A 246 -9.97 12.84 11.44
CA SER A 246 -10.35 14.16 11.97
C SER A 246 -9.86 15.34 11.15
N SER A 247 -8.89 15.15 10.25
CA SER A 247 -8.36 16.22 9.41
C SER A 247 -9.30 16.50 8.24
N GLN A 248 -9.35 17.77 7.81
CA GLN A 248 -10.05 18.18 6.58
C GLN A 248 -9.48 17.53 5.32
N TYR A 249 -8.22 17.11 5.36
CA TYR A 249 -7.53 16.36 4.32
C TYR A 249 -7.64 14.83 4.50
N GLY A 250 -8.34 14.37 5.54
CA GLY A 250 -8.48 12.96 5.89
C GLY A 250 -9.45 12.21 4.96
N ASN A 251 -9.38 10.88 4.97
CA ASN A 251 -10.21 10.05 4.09
C ASN A 251 -11.71 10.27 4.31
N SER A 252 -12.14 10.48 5.56
CA SER A 252 -13.53 10.74 5.93
C SER A 252 -14.06 12.02 5.27
N SER A 253 -13.30 13.11 5.33
CA SER A 253 -13.63 14.39 4.70
C SER A 253 -13.63 14.27 3.18
N ILE A 254 -12.62 13.60 2.60
CA ILE A 254 -12.56 13.36 1.15
C ILE A 254 -13.79 12.58 0.67
N MET A 255 -14.25 11.57 1.42
CA MET A 255 -15.44 10.79 1.06
C MET A 255 -16.71 11.65 1.07
N GLN A 256 -16.89 12.48 2.11
CA GLN A 256 -18.03 13.39 2.23
C GLN A 256 -18.06 14.41 1.07
N GLN A 257 -16.91 14.99 0.76
CA GLN A 257 -16.74 16.00 -0.28
C GLN A 257 -16.84 15.42 -1.70
N SER A 258 -16.26 14.25 -1.94
CA SER A 258 -16.25 13.64 -3.27
C SER A 258 -17.60 13.00 -3.63
N GLY A 259 -18.57 12.97 -2.70
CA GLY A 259 -19.84 12.28 -2.88
C GLY A 259 -19.66 10.80 -3.24
N ALA A 260 -18.59 10.18 -2.74
CA ALA A 260 -18.21 8.82 -3.14
C ALA A 260 -19.38 7.86 -2.92
N ASP A 261 -19.57 6.90 -3.84
CA ASP A 261 -20.58 5.83 -3.79
C ASP A 261 -20.42 5.03 -2.49
N THR A 262 -20.93 5.60 -1.41
CA THR A 262 -20.94 4.99 -0.11
C THR A 262 -22.08 4.00 -0.17
N PRO A 263 -21.88 2.71 0.17
CA PRO A 263 -22.97 1.75 0.16
C PRO A 263 -24.12 2.33 0.97
N SER A 264 -25.26 2.57 0.32
CA SER A 264 -26.46 3.06 1.00
C SER A 264 -26.95 2.08 2.07
N GLN A 265 -26.45 0.83 2.02
CA GLN A 265 -26.75 -0.26 2.91
C GLN A 265 -25.50 -1.12 3.16
N PHE A 266 -25.38 -1.65 4.38
CA PHE A 266 -24.25 -2.47 4.84
C PHE A 266 -24.07 -3.77 4.04
N VAL A 267 -25.17 -4.41 3.63
CA VAL A 267 -25.14 -5.71 2.92
C VAL A 267 -24.51 -5.62 1.53
N PRO A 268 -24.92 -4.68 0.64
CA PRO A 268 -24.22 -4.43 -0.62
C PRO A 268 -22.72 -4.16 -0.48
N GLY A 269 -22.30 -3.47 0.60
CA GLY A 269 -20.87 -3.25 0.87
C GLY A 269 -20.10 -4.55 1.14
N LEU A 270 -20.71 -5.50 1.86
CA LEU A 270 -20.14 -6.83 2.05
C LEU A 270 -20.12 -7.64 0.76
N GLU A 271 -21.17 -7.56 -0.06
CA GLU A 271 -21.22 -8.23 -1.38
C GLU A 271 -20.12 -7.73 -2.31
N PHE A 272 -19.90 -6.41 -2.37
CA PHE A 272 -18.80 -5.81 -3.11
C PHE A 272 -17.44 -6.33 -2.62
N SER A 273 -17.26 -6.41 -1.30
CA SER A 273 -16.02 -6.87 -0.67
C SER A 273 -15.73 -8.34 -0.97
N PHE A 274 -16.77 -9.16 -0.88
CA PHE A 274 -16.70 -10.58 -1.21
C PHE A 274 -16.38 -10.78 -2.70
N THR A 275 -17.06 -10.05 -3.57
CA THR A 275 -16.82 -10.10 -5.02
C THR A 275 -15.41 -9.66 -5.36
N SER A 276 -14.91 -8.56 -4.78
CA SER A 276 -13.55 -8.07 -4.99
C SER A 276 -12.49 -9.09 -4.53
N THR A 277 -12.73 -9.75 -3.39
CA THR A 277 -11.87 -10.83 -2.90
C THR A 277 -11.85 -12.02 -3.86
N LEU A 278 -13.02 -12.42 -4.39
CA LEU A 278 -13.13 -13.53 -5.35
C LEU A 278 -12.60 -13.17 -6.74
N LEU A 279 -12.66 -11.91 -7.17
CA LEU A 279 -12.06 -11.47 -8.43
C LEU A 279 -10.53 -11.68 -8.40
N LEU A 280 -9.90 -11.38 -7.26
CA LEU A 280 -8.45 -11.57 -7.09
C LEU A 280 -8.06 -13.01 -6.78
N ALA A 281 -8.90 -13.75 -6.05
CA ALA A 281 -8.64 -15.13 -5.65
C ALA A 281 -9.90 -16.01 -5.77
N PRO A 282 -10.36 -16.34 -7.00
CA PRO A 282 -11.62 -17.07 -7.21
C PRO A 282 -11.60 -18.49 -6.64
N THR A 283 -10.41 -19.08 -6.57
CA THR A 283 -10.16 -20.43 -6.06
C THR A 283 -9.86 -20.44 -4.55
N LEU A 284 -10.01 -19.32 -3.85
CA LEU A 284 -9.71 -19.22 -2.42
C LEU A 284 -10.56 -20.19 -1.59
N ILE A 285 -11.89 -20.20 -1.81
CA ILE A 285 -12.80 -21.10 -1.09
C ILE A 285 -12.43 -22.57 -1.31
N PRO A 286 -12.32 -23.10 -2.55
CA PRO A 286 -11.94 -24.50 -2.74
C PRO A 286 -10.53 -24.81 -2.21
N LEU A 287 -9.57 -23.87 -2.31
CA LEU A 287 -8.25 -24.05 -1.71
C LEU A 287 -8.31 -24.18 -0.19
N LEU A 288 -9.10 -23.33 0.49
CA LEU A 288 -9.29 -23.38 1.93
C LEU A 288 -9.96 -24.68 2.38
N VAL A 289 -11.00 -25.12 1.65
CA VAL A 289 -11.68 -26.40 1.94
C VAL A 289 -10.72 -27.58 1.78
N LEU A 290 -10.01 -27.65 0.66
CA LEU A 290 -9.05 -28.74 0.39
C LEU A 290 -7.89 -28.74 1.40
N ALA A 291 -7.34 -27.57 1.72
CA ALA A 291 -6.28 -27.43 2.70
C ALA A 291 -6.78 -27.78 4.11
N GLY A 292 -8.01 -27.38 4.45
CA GLY A 292 -8.67 -27.68 5.72
C GLY A 292 -8.90 -29.17 5.92
N VAL A 293 -9.50 -29.84 4.93
CA VAL A 293 -9.69 -31.30 4.95
C VAL A 293 -8.34 -32.03 5.03
N ALA A 294 -7.37 -31.61 4.22
CA ALA A 294 -6.03 -32.19 4.27
C ALA A 294 -5.34 -31.96 5.63
N GLY A 295 -5.47 -30.77 6.22
CA GLY A 295 -4.92 -30.42 7.52
C GLY A 295 -5.59 -31.18 8.66
N TRP A 296 -6.90 -31.36 8.60
CA TRP A 296 -7.68 -32.16 9.55
C TRP A 296 -7.23 -33.62 9.56
N TRP A 297 -7.14 -34.26 8.39
CA TRP A 297 -6.67 -35.65 8.28
C TRP A 297 -5.22 -35.84 8.70
N ARG A 298 -4.37 -34.83 8.48
CA ARG A 298 -2.96 -34.86 8.88
C ARG A 298 -2.73 -34.45 10.32
N ARG A 299 -3.76 -33.92 11.01
CA ARG A 299 -3.66 -33.26 12.32
C ARG A 299 -2.63 -32.11 12.35
N ASP A 300 -2.46 -31.41 11.21
CA ASP A 300 -1.53 -30.29 11.00
C ASP A 300 -2.28 -29.00 10.62
N TRP A 301 -3.33 -28.68 11.39
CA TRP A 301 -4.23 -27.56 11.08
C TRP A 301 -3.76 -26.22 11.66
N ILE A 302 -2.89 -26.20 12.68
CA ILE A 302 -2.43 -24.96 13.31
C ILE A 302 -1.67 -24.05 12.33
N PRO A 303 -0.71 -24.55 11.51
CA PRO A 303 -0.04 -23.70 10.53
C PRO A 303 -0.99 -23.16 9.45
N LEU A 304 -2.07 -23.88 9.13
CA LEU A 304 -3.08 -23.43 8.17
C LEU A 304 -3.92 -22.27 8.71
N LEU A 305 -4.19 -22.24 10.02
CA LEU A 305 -4.91 -21.13 10.63
C LEU A 305 -4.15 -19.81 10.53
N VAL A 306 -2.82 -19.83 10.45
CA VAL A 306 -2.01 -18.60 10.40
C VAL A 306 -2.39 -17.71 9.21
N PRO A 307 -2.23 -18.10 7.94
CA PRO A 307 -2.60 -17.23 6.83
C PRO A 307 -4.09 -16.90 6.83
N VAL A 308 -4.96 -17.85 7.19
CA VAL A 308 -6.42 -17.63 7.25
C VAL A 308 -6.78 -16.53 8.24
N LEU A 309 -6.21 -16.55 9.45
CA LEU A 309 -6.51 -15.55 10.47
C LEU A 309 -5.83 -14.22 10.18
N ILE A 310 -4.57 -14.22 9.73
CA ILE A 310 -3.83 -12.97 9.52
C ILE A 310 -4.31 -12.23 8.27
N PHE A 311 -4.36 -12.88 7.10
CA PHE A 311 -4.88 -12.23 5.90
C PHE A 311 -6.39 -12.04 6.00
N GLY A 312 -7.12 -13.03 6.54
CA GLY A 312 -8.56 -12.95 6.71
C GLY A 312 -9.01 -11.84 7.66
N ALA A 313 -8.27 -11.57 8.74
CA ALA A 313 -8.57 -10.43 9.62
C ALA A 313 -8.47 -9.09 8.89
N VAL A 314 -7.45 -8.92 8.04
CA VAL A 314 -7.34 -7.69 7.24
C VAL A 314 -8.45 -7.59 6.20
N LEU A 315 -8.74 -8.67 5.47
CA LEU A 315 -9.82 -8.68 4.48
C LEU A 315 -11.20 -8.44 5.13
N ALA A 316 -11.43 -9.01 6.31
CA ALA A 316 -12.66 -8.80 7.09
C ALA A 316 -12.75 -7.37 7.62
N PHE A 317 -11.64 -6.80 8.09
CA PHE A 317 -11.58 -5.40 8.50
C PHE A 317 -11.90 -4.47 7.33
N GLN A 318 -11.32 -4.71 6.15
CA GLN A 318 -11.63 -3.93 4.96
C GLN A 318 -13.10 -4.07 4.52
N ALA A 319 -13.63 -5.28 4.56
CA ALA A 319 -15.03 -5.52 4.23
C ALA A 319 -15.97 -4.78 5.19
N TYR A 320 -15.67 -4.81 6.49
CA TYR A 320 -16.42 -4.09 7.50
C TYR A 320 -16.31 -2.58 7.32
N SER A 321 -15.09 -2.05 7.14
CA SER A 321 -14.83 -0.62 6.95
C SER A 321 -15.52 -0.06 5.71
N TYR A 322 -15.55 -0.81 4.61
CA TYR A 322 -16.26 -0.38 3.41
C TYR A 322 -17.78 -0.46 3.61
N ALA A 323 -18.28 -1.57 4.17
CA ALA A 323 -19.70 -1.74 4.45
C ALA A 323 -20.26 -0.72 5.45
N SER A 324 -19.42 -0.22 6.37
CA SER A 324 -19.78 0.85 7.31
C SER A 324 -19.62 2.26 6.74
N GLY A 325 -19.17 2.40 5.48
CA GLY A 325 -18.99 3.70 4.82
C GLY A 325 -17.77 4.50 5.29
N SER A 326 -16.79 3.84 5.92
CA SER A 326 -15.58 4.50 6.45
C SER A 326 -14.39 4.54 5.48
N THR A 327 -14.48 3.86 4.33
CA THR A 327 -13.43 3.81 3.31
C THR A 327 -14.03 3.64 1.91
N PHE A 328 -13.19 3.78 0.88
CA PHE A 328 -13.56 3.61 -0.53
C PHE A 328 -13.63 2.14 -0.96
N GLY A 329 -14.47 1.86 -1.95
CA GLY A 329 -14.61 0.54 -2.58
C GLY A 329 -13.60 0.33 -3.70
N PHE A 330 -12.34 0.07 -3.37
CA PHE A 330 -11.29 -0.19 -4.37
C PHE A 330 -10.81 -1.64 -4.33
N LEU A 331 -10.71 -2.28 -5.51
CA LEU A 331 -10.23 -3.66 -5.68
C LEU A 331 -8.89 -3.90 -4.95
N ARG A 332 -7.99 -2.91 -4.97
CA ARG A 332 -6.68 -2.97 -4.33
C ARG A 332 -6.69 -3.23 -2.83
N PHE A 333 -7.73 -2.84 -2.11
CA PHE A 333 -7.82 -3.10 -0.67
C PHE A 333 -7.95 -4.59 -0.35
N TYR A 334 -8.34 -5.40 -1.34
CA TYR A 334 -8.45 -6.85 -1.22
C TYR A 334 -7.22 -7.60 -1.76
N ILE A 335 -6.11 -6.91 -2.07
CA ILE A 335 -4.89 -7.50 -2.64
C ILE A 335 -4.33 -8.67 -1.82
N LEU A 336 -4.54 -8.68 -0.50
CA LEU A 336 -4.12 -9.76 0.39
C LEU A 336 -4.83 -11.11 0.13
N ALA A 337 -5.88 -11.14 -0.69
CA ALA A 337 -6.48 -12.38 -1.17
C ALA A 337 -5.48 -13.22 -1.99
N VAL A 338 -4.59 -12.58 -2.75
CA VAL A 338 -3.58 -13.25 -3.60
C VAL A 338 -2.51 -13.97 -2.76
N PRO A 339 -1.80 -13.34 -1.80
CA PRO A 339 -0.88 -14.06 -0.92
C PRO A 339 -1.59 -15.06 -0.01
N LEU A 340 -2.85 -14.84 0.40
CA LEU A 340 -3.64 -15.83 1.11
C LEU A 340 -3.83 -17.11 0.27
N ALA A 341 -4.22 -16.97 -1.01
CA ALA A 341 -4.35 -18.11 -1.91
C ALA A 341 -3.00 -18.82 -2.14
N ALA A 342 -1.92 -18.06 -2.36
CA ALA A 342 -0.59 -18.62 -2.60
C ALA A 342 -0.04 -19.39 -1.38
N THR A 343 -0.19 -18.83 -0.18
CA THR A 343 0.23 -19.49 1.07
C THR A 343 -0.63 -20.71 1.39
N THR A 344 -1.94 -20.64 1.16
CA THR A 344 -2.85 -21.78 1.31
C THR A 344 -2.51 -22.91 0.33
N ALA A 345 -2.17 -22.58 -0.93
CA ALA A 345 -1.71 -23.55 -1.92
C ALA A 345 -0.40 -24.26 -1.49
N ILE A 346 0.51 -23.54 -0.83
CA ILE A 346 1.72 -24.15 -0.22
C ILE A 346 1.35 -25.08 0.93
N LEU A 347 0.43 -24.66 1.81
CA LEU A 347 0.02 -25.42 3.00
C LEU A 347 -0.88 -26.62 2.69
N LEU A 348 -1.49 -26.68 1.49
CA LEU A 348 -2.20 -27.87 1.00
C LEU A 348 -1.28 -29.09 1.00
N LEU A 349 0.03 -28.91 0.87
CA LEU A 349 1.03 -29.97 0.90
C LEU A 349 1.63 -30.14 2.31
N PRO A 350 1.89 -31.40 2.71
CA PRO A 350 2.48 -31.67 4.01
C PRO A 350 3.95 -31.22 4.02
N ALA A 351 4.40 -30.70 5.15
CA ALA A 351 5.81 -30.42 5.36
C ALA A 351 6.64 -31.69 5.16
N ARG A 352 7.78 -31.56 4.47
CA ARG A 352 8.75 -32.65 4.23
C ARG A 352 9.98 -32.54 5.12
N ALA A 353 10.25 -31.34 5.62
CA ALA A 353 11.27 -31.07 6.61
C ALA A 353 10.77 -29.94 7.52
N CYS A 354 11.30 -29.89 8.74
CA CYS A 354 11.20 -28.72 9.59
C CYS A 354 12.56 -27.99 9.53
N THR A 355 12.54 -26.68 9.32
CA THR A 355 13.73 -25.85 9.49
C THR A 355 14.31 -26.08 10.89
N ILE A 356 15.62 -26.33 10.96
CA ILE A 356 16.31 -26.45 12.23
C ILE A 356 16.24 -25.10 12.94
N THR A 357 15.49 -25.03 14.02
CA THR A 357 15.55 -23.89 14.93
C THR A 357 16.86 -23.91 15.70
N LYS A 358 17.41 -22.71 15.96
CA LYS A 358 18.54 -22.57 16.87
C LYS A 358 18.14 -22.95 18.30
N ARG A 359 16.87 -22.74 18.68
CA ARG A 359 16.33 -23.05 20.00
C ARG A 359 14.85 -23.45 19.92
N ARG A 360 14.58 -24.75 19.83
CA ARG A 360 13.21 -25.28 19.87
C ARG A 360 12.55 -24.97 21.21
N GLY A 361 11.30 -24.53 21.19
CA GLY A 361 10.53 -24.23 22.39
C GLY A 361 10.23 -25.50 23.21
N LYS A 362 10.13 -25.35 24.53
CA LYS A 362 9.86 -26.45 25.47
C LYS A 362 8.52 -27.15 25.21
N TYR A 363 7.56 -26.44 24.62
CA TYR A 363 6.21 -26.94 24.34
C TYR A 363 5.95 -27.06 22.84
N ALA A 364 7.02 -27.16 22.04
CA ALA A 364 6.92 -27.45 20.62
C ALA A 364 6.18 -28.77 20.39
N PRO A 365 5.25 -28.85 19.41
CA PRO A 365 4.59 -30.10 19.05
C PRO A 365 5.60 -31.21 18.78
N THR A 366 5.29 -32.44 19.18
CA THR A 366 6.13 -33.61 18.86
C THR A 366 6.21 -33.77 17.35
N GLN A 367 7.42 -33.73 16.78
CA GLN A 367 7.62 -33.82 15.33
C GLN A 367 7.96 -35.26 14.97
N THR A 368 7.25 -35.83 14.00
CA THR A 368 7.56 -37.14 13.40
C THR A 368 8.61 -37.04 12.28
N LEU A 369 8.95 -35.83 11.84
CA LEU A 369 9.93 -35.55 10.79
C LEU A 369 11.34 -35.38 11.39
N SER A 370 12.34 -36.06 10.82
CA SER A 370 13.73 -35.90 11.26
C SER A 370 14.27 -34.50 10.95
N PRO A 371 14.84 -33.77 11.93
CA PRO A 371 15.53 -32.50 11.67
C PRO A 371 16.74 -32.78 10.79
N SER A 372 16.75 -32.25 9.57
CA SER A 372 17.80 -32.52 8.59
C SER A 372 18.61 -31.25 8.30
N ARG A 373 19.92 -31.28 8.60
CA ARG A 373 20.89 -30.19 8.31
C ARG A 373 21.15 -29.99 6.82
N HIS A 374 20.76 -30.96 6.00
CA HIS A 374 20.93 -30.99 4.56
C HIS A 374 19.61 -31.42 3.92
N PRO A 375 19.24 -30.91 2.72
CA PRO A 375 18.10 -31.45 1.98
C PRO A 375 18.28 -32.96 1.88
N ALA A 376 17.26 -33.73 2.29
CA ALA A 376 17.35 -35.19 2.34
C ALA A 376 17.92 -35.75 1.03
N PRO A 377 18.85 -36.73 1.08
CA PRO A 377 19.30 -37.41 -0.12
C PRO A 377 18.09 -37.95 -0.88
N ARG A 378 18.11 -37.81 -2.21
CA ARG A 378 17.00 -38.09 -3.16
C ARG A 378 16.29 -39.45 -2.94
N HIS A 379 16.94 -40.40 -2.26
CA HIS A 379 16.49 -41.78 -2.08
C HIS A 379 15.64 -42.07 -0.83
N ARG A 380 15.35 -41.10 0.06
CA ARG A 380 14.44 -41.31 1.22
C ARG A 380 13.12 -40.53 1.13
N ILE A 381 12.75 -40.06 -0.04
CA ILE A 381 11.43 -39.47 -0.28
C ILE A 381 10.47 -40.63 -0.55
N SER A 382 9.49 -40.86 0.31
CA SER A 382 8.47 -41.87 0.08
C SER A 382 7.84 -41.70 -1.30
N HIS A 383 7.85 -42.78 -2.08
CA HIS A 383 7.49 -42.85 -3.50
C HIS A 383 5.99 -42.71 -3.81
N ALA A 384 5.14 -42.28 -2.87
CA ALA A 384 3.75 -42.00 -3.20
C ALA A 384 3.69 -40.75 -4.09
N PRO A 385 3.20 -40.84 -5.34
CA PRO A 385 3.14 -39.69 -6.24
C PRO A 385 2.06 -38.75 -5.73
N LYS A 386 2.45 -37.75 -4.92
CA LYS A 386 1.57 -36.62 -4.55
C LYS A 386 1.42 -35.60 -5.69
N TRP A 387 1.87 -35.95 -6.90
CA TRP A 387 1.70 -35.18 -8.13
C TRP A 387 0.30 -34.58 -8.33
N PRO A 388 -0.82 -35.29 -8.09
CA PRO A 388 -2.14 -34.68 -8.23
C PRO A 388 -2.38 -33.52 -7.25
N ALA A 389 -1.88 -33.58 -6.02
CA ALA A 389 -1.99 -32.47 -5.07
C ALA A 389 -1.08 -31.29 -5.44
N PHE A 390 0.11 -31.55 -6.00
CA PHE A 390 0.99 -30.51 -6.54
C PHE A 390 0.33 -29.77 -7.70
N VAL A 391 -0.18 -30.54 -8.67
CA VAL A 391 -0.84 -30.02 -9.86
C VAL A 391 -2.12 -29.29 -9.47
N ALA A 392 -2.94 -29.84 -8.57
CA ALA A 392 -4.15 -29.18 -8.09
C ALA A 392 -3.85 -27.84 -7.41
N ALA A 393 -2.88 -27.77 -6.48
CA ALA A 393 -2.47 -26.52 -5.85
C ALA A 393 -2.03 -25.46 -6.88
N ALA A 394 -1.19 -25.87 -7.83
CA ALA A 394 -0.67 -24.98 -8.85
C ALA A 394 -1.77 -24.51 -9.83
N LEU A 395 -2.64 -25.40 -10.27
CA LEU A 395 -3.75 -25.07 -11.17
C LEU A 395 -4.76 -24.14 -10.49
N LEU A 396 -5.14 -24.43 -9.24
CA LEU A 396 -6.04 -23.58 -8.48
C LEU A 396 -5.45 -22.17 -8.32
N LEU A 397 -4.16 -22.04 -7.99
CA LEU A 397 -3.52 -20.73 -7.92
C LEU A 397 -3.37 -20.07 -9.29
N ALA A 398 -3.12 -20.83 -10.36
CA ALA A 398 -2.94 -20.30 -11.70
C ALA A 398 -4.19 -19.57 -12.21
N VAL A 399 -5.39 -19.96 -11.79
CA VAL A 399 -6.65 -19.26 -12.11
C VAL A 399 -6.67 -17.82 -11.55
N THR A 400 -5.93 -17.52 -10.49
CA THR A 400 -5.87 -16.15 -9.93
C THR A 400 -5.28 -15.15 -10.91
N VAL A 401 -4.39 -15.58 -11.82
CA VAL A 401 -3.71 -14.71 -12.80
C VAL A 401 -4.70 -14.11 -13.81
N PRO A 402 -5.44 -14.90 -14.62
CA PRO A 402 -6.42 -14.34 -15.55
C PRO A 402 -7.62 -13.70 -14.82
N SER A 403 -8.01 -14.22 -13.66
CA SER A 403 -9.11 -13.63 -12.88
C SER A 403 -8.76 -12.23 -12.37
N SER A 404 -7.53 -12.03 -11.89
CA SER A 404 -7.07 -10.71 -11.45
C SER A 404 -7.00 -9.74 -12.62
N ALA A 405 -6.46 -10.14 -13.78
CA ALA A 405 -6.50 -9.30 -14.99
C ALA A 405 -7.92 -8.92 -15.40
N TRP A 406 -8.86 -9.88 -15.34
CA TRP A 406 -10.25 -9.62 -15.65
C TRP A 406 -10.90 -8.68 -14.62
N GLY A 407 -10.65 -8.87 -13.32
CA GLY A 407 -11.13 -7.99 -12.26
C GLY A 407 -10.61 -6.56 -12.41
N MET A 408 -9.34 -6.40 -12.74
CA MET A 408 -8.72 -5.10 -13.02
C MET A 408 -9.35 -4.37 -14.21
N SER A 409 -9.96 -5.09 -15.16
CA SER A 409 -10.64 -4.50 -16.32
C SER A 409 -12.05 -3.97 -16.04
N LYS A 410 -12.55 -4.10 -14.79
CA LYS A 410 -13.91 -3.73 -14.40
C LYS A 410 -13.94 -2.37 -13.71
N PRO A 411 -14.49 -1.30 -14.34
CA PRO A 411 -14.48 0.04 -13.76
C PRO A 411 -15.15 0.14 -12.38
N HIS A 412 -16.23 -0.62 -12.15
CA HIS A 412 -16.96 -0.61 -10.88
C HIS A 412 -16.12 -1.09 -9.68
N TYR A 413 -15.26 -2.09 -9.87
CA TYR A 413 -14.43 -2.62 -8.79
C TYR A 413 -13.03 -2.00 -8.78
N ALA A 414 -12.49 -1.73 -9.96
CA ALA A 414 -11.09 -1.39 -10.19
C ALA A 414 -10.95 -0.04 -10.92
N PRO A 415 -11.48 1.07 -10.36
CA PRO A 415 -11.48 2.38 -11.01
C PRO A 415 -10.07 2.93 -11.28
N GLN A 416 -9.04 2.39 -10.63
CA GLN A 416 -7.65 2.82 -10.82
C GLN A 416 -6.90 1.92 -11.82
N GLU A 417 -7.21 0.63 -11.82
CA GLU A 417 -6.52 -0.37 -12.65
C GLU A 417 -7.10 -0.43 -14.06
N TYR A 418 -8.39 -0.17 -14.26
CA TYR A 418 -9.02 -0.33 -15.57
C TYR A 418 -8.44 0.63 -16.62
N ALA A 419 -7.93 1.78 -16.17
CA ALA A 419 -7.25 2.76 -17.01
C ALA A 419 -5.91 2.26 -17.59
N LEU A 420 -5.37 1.12 -17.10
CA LEU A 420 -4.25 0.44 -17.78
C LEU A 420 -4.58 0.11 -19.24
N GLY A 421 -5.86 -0.02 -19.58
CA GLY A 421 -6.32 -0.16 -20.97
C GLY A 421 -5.83 0.98 -21.87
N ALA A 422 -5.73 2.22 -21.40
CA ALA A 422 -5.22 3.35 -22.18
C ALA A 422 -3.73 3.22 -22.53
N VAL A 423 -2.95 2.52 -21.70
CA VAL A 423 -1.51 2.33 -21.93
C VAL A 423 -1.22 1.03 -22.69
N LEU A 424 -1.91 -0.05 -22.34
CA LEU A 424 -1.66 -1.38 -22.92
C LEU A 424 -2.33 -1.57 -24.29
N ALA A 425 -3.47 -0.92 -24.52
CA ALA A 425 -4.20 -0.94 -25.78
C ALA A 425 -4.75 0.47 -26.06
N PRO A 426 -3.91 1.42 -26.51
CA PRO A 426 -4.28 2.84 -26.56
C PRO A 426 -5.50 3.16 -27.41
N GLU A 427 -5.69 2.48 -28.54
CA GLU A 427 -6.83 2.68 -29.46
C GLU A 427 -7.22 4.17 -29.63
N PRO A 428 -6.32 5.01 -30.20
CA PRO A 428 -6.48 6.47 -30.20
C PRO A 428 -7.73 6.95 -30.95
N ASP A 429 -8.20 6.19 -31.93
CA ASP A 429 -9.39 6.53 -32.72
C ASP A 429 -10.70 6.04 -32.08
N ASN A 430 -10.65 5.38 -30.92
CA ASN A 430 -11.81 4.84 -30.24
C ASN A 430 -12.51 5.92 -29.40
N VAL A 431 -13.63 6.42 -29.92
CA VAL A 431 -14.44 7.50 -29.32
C VAL A 431 -15.47 7.02 -28.29
N THR A 432 -15.40 5.78 -27.82
CA THR A 432 -16.33 5.29 -26.80
C THR A 432 -16.12 6.04 -25.48
N ALA A 433 -17.21 6.32 -24.76
CA ALA A 433 -17.16 7.02 -23.46
C ALA A 433 -16.19 6.34 -22.49
N ARG A 434 -16.19 5.00 -22.44
CA ARG A 434 -15.26 4.22 -21.64
C ARG A 434 -13.80 4.52 -21.98
N LYS A 435 -13.44 4.51 -23.27
CA LYS A 435 -12.05 4.74 -23.70
C LYS A 435 -11.61 6.17 -23.43
N ALA A 436 -12.50 7.13 -23.64
CA ALA A 436 -12.25 8.52 -23.27
C ALA A 436 -11.94 8.65 -21.77
N THR A 437 -12.72 8.00 -20.89
CA THR A 437 -12.44 7.99 -19.44
C THR A 437 -11.12 7.29 -19.11
N GLU A 438 -10.79 6.15 -19.75
CA GLU A 438 -9.48 5.49 -19.55
C GLU A 438 -8.31 6.43 -19.87
N HIS A 439 -8.39 7.17 -20.98
CA HIS A 439 -7.37 8.15 -21.37
C HIS A 439 -7.29 9.33 -20.42
N ARG A 440 -8.42 9.88 -19.96
CA ARG A 440 -8.42 10.97 -18.96
C ARG A 440 -7.84 10.53 -17.62
N ILE A 441 -8.12 9.30 -17.17
CA ILE A 441 -7.49 8.76 -15.96
C ILE A 441 -5.98 8.59 -16.17
N ALA A 442 -5.56 8.07 -17.32
CA ALA A 442 -4.13 7.92 -17.63
C ALA A 442 -3.40 9.28 -17.75
N ALA A 443 -4.11 10.33 -18.18
CA ALA A 443 -3.61 11.69 -18.29
C ALA A 443 -3.60 12.46 -16.95
N THR A 444 -4.09 11.87 -15.85
CA THR A 444 -4.09 12.53 -14.54
C THR A 444 -2.69 13.08 -14.19
N PHE A 445 -2.65 14.32 -13.71
CA PHE A 445 -1.43 15.10 -13.43
C PHE A 445 -0.64 15.63 -14.63
N SER A 446 -1.09 15.41 -15.87
CA SER A 446 -0.43 16.00 -17.05
C SER A 446 -0.53 17.52 -17.06
N THR A 447 -1.73 18.06 -16.80
CA THR A 447 -1.99 19.49 -16.68
C THR A 447 -1.17 20.12 -15.54
N GLU A 448 -1.10 19.49 -14.38
CA GLU A 448 -0.33 19.98 -13.24
C GLU A 448 1.19 20.02 -13.52
N ARG A 449 1.72 19.05 -14.27
CA ARG A 449 3.11 19.08 -14.75
C ARG A 449 3.36 20.20 -15.77
N GLU A 450 2.38 20.52 -16.62
CA GLU A 450 2.45 21.67 -17.51
C GLU A 450 2.41 22.99 -16.76
N MET A 451 1.55 23.09 -15.75
CA MET A 451 1.50 24.25 -14.86
C MET A 451 2.81 24.45 -14.12
N ALA A 452 3.40 23.38 -13.57
CA ALA A 452 4.70 23.45 -12.90
C ALA A 452 5.80 23.98 -13.84
N ARG A 453 5.88 23.46 -15.07
CA ARG A 453 6.83 23.95 -16.09
C ARG A 453 6.61 25.41 -16.46
N TYR A 454 5.35 25.84 -16.58
CA TYR A 454 5.01 27.24 -16.83
C TYR A 454 5.47 28.14 -15.69
N LEU A 455 5.16 27.78 -14.45
CA LEU A 455 5.52 28.54 -13.25
C LEU A 455 7.04 28.61 -13.03
N ASP A 456 7.75 27.49 -13.24
CA ASP A 456 9.22 27.44 -13.15
C ASP A 456 9.90 28.38 -14.16
N GLY A 457 9.29 28.54 -15.34
CA GLY A 457 9.74 29.42 -16.41
C GLY A 457 9.55 30.92 -16.13
N LEU A 458 8.76 31.29 -15.13
CA LEU A 458 8.61 32.68 -14.68
C LEU A 458 9.78 33.16 -13.80
N ASP A 459 10.63 32.24 -13.33
CA ASP A 459 11.81 32.50 -12.50
C ASP A 459 11.51 33.38 -11.27
N LEU A 460 10.42 33.04 -10.57
CA LEU A 460 9.96 33.77 -9.41
C LEU A 460 10.82 33.49 -8.16
N PRO A 461 10.99 34.48 -7.26
CA PRO A 461 11.64 34.27 -5.97
C PRO A 461 11.01 33.16 -5.13
N GLU A 462 11.75 32.64 -4.14
CA GLU A 462 11.22 31.70 -3.16
C GLU A 462 9.97 32.27 -2.45
N GLY A 463 8.98 31.41 -2.19
CA GLY A 463 7.72 31.80 -1.54
C GLY A 463 6.74 32.66 -2.37
N SER A 464 6.96 32.79 -3.69
CA SER A 464 6.12 33.66 -4.55
C SER A 464 4.77 33.06 -4.96
N ILE A 465 4.53 31.76 -4.74
CA ILE A 465 3.29 31.09 -5.17
C ILE A 465 2.63 30.43 -3.97
N LEU A 466 1.40 30.83 -3.64
CA LEU A 466 0.62 30.22 -2.57
C LEU A 466 -0.35 29.18 -3.14
N THR A 467 -0.33 27.97 -2.58
CA THR A 467 -1.24 26.89 -2.98
C THR A 467 -1.54 25.95 -1.82
N ASP A 468 -2.72 25.35 -1.83
CA ASP A 468 -3.07 24.28 -0.90
C ASP A 468 -2.79 22.90 -1.52
N THR A 469 -2.40 21.95 -0.66
CA THR A 469 -2.04 20.58 -1.06
C THR A 469 -3.22 19.62 -1.29
N VAL A 470 -4.50 20.04 -1.20
CA VAL A 470 -5.66 19.21 -1.61
C VAL A 470 -5.46 18.73 -3.04
N TYR A 471 -5.15 19.67 -3.96
CA TYR A 471 -4.82 19.39 -5.35
C TYR A 471 -3.42 19.91 -5.73
N GLY A 472 -2.92 20.96 -5.08
CA GLY A 472 -1.68 21.64 -5.45
C GLY A 472 -0.42 20.80 -5.26
N PHE A 473 -0.50 19.71 -4.47
CA PHE A 473 0.63 18.79 -4.27
C PHE A 473 1.20 18.28 -5.60
N ALA A 474 0.35 18.08 -6.63
CA ALA A 474 0.76 17.59 -7.94
C ALA A 474 1.51 18.64 -8.77
N VAL A 475 1.24 19.93 -8.56
CA VAL A 475 1.99 21.03 -9.18
C VAL A 475 3.34 21.19 -8.49
N VAL A 476 3.34 21.19 -7.14
CA VAL A 476 4.56 21.36 -6.34
C VAL A 476 5.56 20.24 -6.63
N VAL A 477 5.11 18.98 -6.62
CA VAL A 477 5.99 17.82 -6.85
C VAL A 477 6.52 17.68 -8.27
N ALA A 478 5.88 18.35 -9.22
CA ALA A 478 6.34 18.42 -10.59
C ALA A 478 7.37 19.54 -10.82
N SER A 479 7.40 20.55 -9.95
CA SER A 479 8.29 21.71 -10.09
C SER A 479 9.74 21.35 -9.80
N THR A 480 10.63 21.92 -10.62
CA THR A 480 12.09 21.89 -10.40
C THR A 480 12.56 22.92 -9.37
N LYS A 481 11.66 23.82 -8.93
CA LYS A 481 11.89 24.88 -7.95
C LYS A 481 10.82 24.83 -6.83
N PRO A 482 10.71 23.73 -6.07
CA PRO A 482 9.65 23.56 -5.06
C PRO A 482 9.62 24.67 -3.98
N LYS A 483 10.75 25.34 -3.72
CA LYS A 483 10.84 26.47 -2.76
C LYS A 483 10.10 27.74 -3.21
N THR A 484 9.73 27.85 -4.48
CA THR A 484 8.88 28.94 -4.98
C THR A 484 7.46 28.85 -4.41
N PHE A 485 7.05 27.67 -3.92
CA PHE A 485 5.72 27.42 -3.39
C PHE A 485 5.67 27.57 -1.87
N VAL A 486 4.58 28.18 -1.40
CA VAL A 486 4.16 28.23 0.00
C VAL A 486 3.01 27.23 0.16
N VAL A 487 3.19 26.25 1.04
CA VAL A 487 2.27 25.12 1.21
C VAL A 487 1.86 24.94 2.68
N PRO A 488 0.75 24.24 3.00
CA PRO A 488 0.23 24.14 4.36
C PRO A 488 1.19 23.57 5.42
N SER A 489 2.22 22.84 5.00
CA SER A 489 3.26 22.32 5.91
C SER A 489 4.28 23.36 6.37
N ASP A 490 4.36 24.53 5.72
CA ASP A 490 5.30 25.58 6.10
C ASP A 490 4.84 26.26 7.41
N GLN A 491 5.76 26.52 8.35
CA GLN A 491 5.43 27.08 9.67
C GLN A 491 4.73 28.45 9.62
N ASP A 492 5.03 29.27 8.62
CA ASP A 492 4.48 30.61 8.38
C ASP A 492 3.32 30.61 7.36
N PHE A 493 2.85 29.45 6.90
CA PHE A 493 1.77 29.33 5.91
C PHE A 493 0.54 30.17 6.29
N THR A 494 0.06 30.06 7.52
CA THR A 494 -1.13 30.80 7.98
C THR A 494 -0.92 32.32 7.97
N ALA A 495 0.30 32.80 8.26
CA ALA A 495 0.61 34.22 8.21
C ALA A 495 0.58 34.71 6.75
N ILE A 496 1.20 33.96 5.84
CA ILE A 496 1.23 34.26 4.40
C ILE A 496 -0.18 34.19 3.78
N LEU A 497 -0.98 33.18 4.15
CA LEU A 497 -2.36 33.02 3.68
C LEU A 497 -3.26 34.19 4.12
N ASN A 498 -3.01 34.79 5.29
CA ASN A 498 -3.84 35.88 5.79
C ASN A 498 -3.57 37.21 5.07
N ASP A 499 -2.35 37.43 4.60
CA ASP A 499 -1.92 38.62 3.86
C ASP A 499 -0.86 38.25 2.79
N PRO A 500 -1.29 37.75 1.62
CA PRO A 500 -0.36 37.30 0.57
C PRO A 500 0.52 38.44 0.02
N ALA A 501 -0.04 39.64 -0.11
CA ALA A 501 0.64 40.79 -0.70
C ALA A 501 1.82 41.25 0.18
N ALA A 502 1.60 41.41 1.49
CA ALA A 502 2.65 41.79 2.44
C ALA A 502 3.78 40.76 2.54
N ASN A 503 3.48 39.49 2.21
CA ASN A 503 4.44 38.39 2.23
C ASN A 503 5.06 38.09 0.85
N ASN A 504 4.97 39.03 -0.11
CA ASN A 504 5.56 38.95 -1.44
C ASN A 504 5.02 37.79 -2.32
N VAL A 505 3.86 37.24 -2.00
CA VAL A 505 3.20 36.26 -2.88
C VAL A 505 2.77 36.98 -4.16
N LYS A 506 3.14 36.41 -5.31
CA LYS A 506 2.79 36.93 -6.64
C LYS A 506 1.63 36.19 -7.27
N TYR A 507 1.48 34.90 -6.98
CA TYR A 507 0.41 34.08 -7.55
C TYR A 507 -0.30 33.20 -6.51
N LEU A 508 -1.60 33.01 -6.73
CA LEU A 508 -2.45 32.06 -6.00
C LEU A 508 -2.93 30.99 -6.97
N LEU A 509 -2.73 29.72 -6.63
CA LEU A 509 -3.29 28.59 -7.39
C LEU A 509 -4.62 28.18 -6.77
N SER A 510 -5.73 28.47 -7.46
CA SER A 510 -7.08 28.25 -6.97
C SER A 510 -7.79 27.14 -7.73
N VAL A 511 -8.65 26.43 -7.01
CA VAL A 511 -9.54 25.36 -7.50
C VAL A 511 -10.99 25.69 -7.13
N PRO A 512 -12.01 25.13 -7.82
CA PRO A 512 -13.41 25.40 -7.52
C PRO A 512 -13.76 25.09 -6.07
N ASN A 513 -14.56 25.95 -5.43
CA ASN A 513 -15.07 25.76 -4.07
C ASN A 513 -16.24 24.76 -4.03
N THR A 514 -16.00 23.55 -4.56
CA THR A 514 -16.96 22.46 -4.63
C THR A 514 -16.24 21.13 -4.47
N GLY A 515 -16.91 20.16 -3.87
CA GLY A 515 -16.33 18.84 -3.66
C GLY A 515 -15.08 18.93 -2.79
N ARG A 516 -13.94 18.36 -3.22
CA ARG A 516 -12.70 18.42 -2.41
C ARG A 516 -12.17 19.84 -2.21
N GLY A 517 -12.45 20.74 -3.15
CA GLY A 517 -12.03 22.14 -3.06
C GLY A 517 -12.69 22.91 -1.92
N GLU A 518 -13.75 22.38 -1.29
CA GLU A 518 -14.35 22.95 -0.08
C GLU A 518 -13.40 22.94 1.14
N SER A 519 -12.39 22.06 1.13
CA SER A 519 -11.35 22.01 2.18
C SER A 519 -10.05 22.71 1.81
N ASP A 520 -9.97 23.31 0.62
CA ASP A 520 -8.81 24.07 0.17
C ASP A 520 -8.64 25.32 1.06
N ALA A 521 -7.46 25.52 1.63
CA ALA A 521 -7.21 26.65 2.55
C ALA A 521 -7.43 28.01 1.90
N LEU A 522 -7.19 28.16 0.59
CA LEU A 522 -7.49 29.41 -0.13
C LEU A 522 -8.99 29.62 -0.23
N ASN A 523 -9.79 28.58 -0.49
CA ASN A 523 -11.25 28.69 -0.53
C ASN A 523 -11.86 28.93 0.86
N LEU A 524 -11.27 28.35 1.92
CA LEU A 524 -11.70 28.61 3.29
C LEU A 524 -11.41 30.05 3.72
N ARG A 525 -10.26 30.60 3.32
CA ARG A 525 -9.87 31.98 3.65
C ARG A 525 -10.56 33.01 2.76
N TYR A 526 -10.68 32.73 1.47
CA TYR A 526 -11.19 33.60 0.42
C TYR A 526 -12.28 32.86 -0.39
N PRO A 527 -13.52 32.76 0.11
CA PRO A 527 -14.56 31.93 -0.50
C PRO A 527 -14.94 32.25 -1.93
N THR A 528 -14.71 33.50 -2.38
CA THR A 528 -14.98 33.99 -3.73
C THR A 528 -13.72 34.08 -4.60
N LEU A 529 -12.58 33.53 -4.14
CA LEU A 529 -11.31 33.61 -4.87
C LEU A 529 -11.43 32.98 -6.25
N TYR A 530 -12.04 31.80 -6.33
CA TYR A 530 -12.17 31.08 -7.59
C TYR A 530 -13.07 31.81 -8.59
N GLU A 531 -14.13 32.48 -8.16
CA GLU A 531 -15.04 33.18 -9.07
C GLU A 531 -14.54 34.56 -9.48
N THR A 532 -14.05 35.36 -8.53
CA THR A 532 -13.79 36.79 -8.74
C THR A 532 -12.39 37.26 -8.36
N GLY A 533 -11.57 36.41 -7.74
CA GLY A 533 -10.28 36.83 -7.17
C GLY A 533 -10.37 37.43 -5.76
N ALA A 534 -11.57 37.42 -5.15
CA ALA A 534 -11.85 37.90 -3.80
C ALA A 534 -11.32 39.31 -3.47
N ASP A 535 -11.26 40.19 -4.47
CA ASP A 535 -10.74 41.57 -4.39
C ASP A 535 -9.26 41.69 -3.95
N ILE A 536 -8.54 40.58 -3.84
CA ILE A 536 -7.11 40.54 -3.48
C ILE A 536 -6.22 40.16 -4.67
N ALA A 537 -6.81 39.67 -5.76
CA ALA A 537 -6.08 39.16 -6.90
C ALA A 537 -6.89 39.27 -8.20
N THR A 538 -6.20 39.24 -9.34
CA THR A 538 -6.80 39.28 -10.68
C THR A 538 -6.50 37.99 -11.44
N LEU A 539 -7.47 37.48 -12.21
CA LEU A 539 -7.28 36.24 -12.98
C LEU A 539 -6.17 36.42 -14.02
N ALA A 540 -5.12 35.62 -13.93
CA ALA A 540 -4.01 35.63 -14.88
C ALA A 540 -4.16 34.53 -15.93
N LEU A 541 -4.60 33.33 -15.51
CA LEU A 541 -4.75 32.18 -16.40
C LEU A 541 -5.84 31.24 -15.89
N GLU A 542 -6.65 30.72 -16.80
CA GLU A 542 -7.52 29.57 -16.55
C GLU A 542 -6.96 28.36 -17.32
N VAL A 543 -6.84 27.22 -16.64
CA VAL A 543 -6.23 26.01 -17.19
C VAL A 543 -7.23 24.85 -17.06
N PRO A 544 -7.91 24.49 -18.17
CA PRO A 544 -8.71 23.27 -18.23
C PRO A 544 -7.86 22.03 -17.93
N ASN A 545 -8.45 21.02 -17.30
CA ASN A 545 -7.73 19.83 -16.86
C ASN A 545 -8.07 18.61 -17.71
N ASP A 546 -7.04 17.92 -18.19
CA ASP A 546 -7.18 16.71 -19.00
C ASP A 546 -7.41 15.46 -18.12
N GLY A 547 -7.12 15.56 -16.81
CA GLY A 547 -7.27 14.48 -15.84
C GLY A 547 -8.72 14.21 -15.44
N GLU A 548 -9.06 12.93 -15.27
CA GLU A 548 -10.38 12.55 -14.73
C GLU A 548 -10.51 12.98 -13.27
N SER A 549 -11.66 13.59 -12.91
CA SER A 549 -11.94 14.07 -11.55
C SER A 549 -10.89 15.07 -11.01
N GLN A 550 -10.18 15.78 -11.89
CA GLN A 550 -9.28 16.88 -11.53
C GLN A 550 -9.98 18.24 -11.74
N PRO A 551 -9.66 19.27 -10.93
CA PRO A 551 -10.29 20.57 -11.03
C PRO A 551 -9.77 21.35 -12.25
N VAL A 552 -10.62 22.22 -12.79
CA VAL A 552 -10.15 23.32 -13.63
C VAL A 552 -9.37 24.29 -12.74
N TRP A 553 -8.15 24.61 -13.14
CA TRP A 553 -7.28 25.49 -12.35
C TRP A 553 -7.48 26.93 -12.75
N ARG A 554 -7.40 27.84 -11.77
CA ARG A 554 -7.27 29.28 -12.01
C ARG A 554 -6.05 29.82 -11.28
N ILE A 555 -5.18 30.48 -12.03
CA ILE A 555 -4.00 31.17 -11.50
C ILE A 555 -4.35 32.64 -11.36
N TYR A 556 -4.30 33.14 -10.14
CA TYR A 556 -4.57 34.54 -9.81
C TYR A 556 -3.27 35.27 -9.52
N ARG A 557 -3.12 36.48 -10.05
CA ARG A 557 -2.02 37.40 -9.71
C ARG A 557 -2.46 38.28 -8.54
N VAL A 558 -1.71 38.24 -7.44
CA VAL A 558 -1.98 39.06 -6.25
C VAL A 558 -1.86 40.55 -6.59
N LEU A 559 -2.78 41.36 -6.10
CA LEU A 559 -2.72 42.82 -6.21
C LEU A 559 -1.67 43.34 -5.22
N ASP A 560 -0.82 44.27 -5.65
CA ASP A 560 0.13 44.92 -4.74
C ASP A 560 -0.65 45.63 -3.63
N SER A 561 -0.12 45.60 -2.39
CA SER A 561 -0.71 46.35 -1.29
C SER A 561 -0.76 47.83 -1.69
N VAL A 562 -1.96 48.43 -1.60
CA VAL A 562 -2.09 49.88 -1.70
C VAL A 562 -1.38 50.43 -0.45
N ASP A 563 -0.20 51.03 -0.64
CA ASP A 563 0.47 51.80 0.40
C ASP A 563 -0.46 52.98 0.75
N ASP A 564 -1.15 52.88 1.89
CA ASP A 564 -1.84 54.02 2.52
C ASP A 564 -0.86 54.87 3.34
#